data_AF-A0AA86RA54-F1
#
_entry.id   AF-A0AA86RA54-F1
#
_cell.length_a   1.000
_cell.length_b   1.000
_cell.length_c   1.000
_cell.angle_alpha   90.00
_cell.angle_beta   90.00
_cell.angle_gamma   90.00
#
_symmetry.space_group_name_H-M   'P 1'
#
loop_
_entity.id
_entity.type
_entity.pdbx_description
1 polymer ?
#
loop_
_entity_poly.entity_id
_entity_poly.type
_entity_poly.pdbx_seq_one_letter_code
_entity_poly.pdbx_strand_id
1 'polypeptide(L)' 'MFDEQFNCTDTSQIDKQLIQKAIEYMLVHNLSVRQGAQLFKIPKSTLHRNFQRRKKQDCENLYNFLIEKIVTFL' A
#
# COMPACT_ATOMS: atom_id res chain seq x y z
N MET A 1 15.16 19.31 25.50
CA MET A 1 15.21 19.98 24.19
C MET A 1 15.18 18.88 23.15
N PHE A 2 14.00 18.49 22.69
CA PHE A 2 13.82 17.41 21.72
C PHE A 2 12.92 17.92 20.60
N ASP A 3 13.53 18.65 19.67
CA ASP A 3 12.94 18.87 18.36
C ASP A 3 13.68 17.94 17.39
N GLU A 4 13.25 16.67 17.39
CA GLU A 4 13.50 15.78 16.25
C GLU A 4 12.73 16.39 15.07
N GLN A 5 13.43 17.25 14.33
CA GLN A 5 12.96 17.77 13.06
C GLN A 5 12.72 16.57 12.14
N PHE A 6 11.47 16.17 12.01
CA PHE A 6 10.97 15.38 10.89
C PHE A 6 11.29 16.19 9.64
N ASN A 7 12.47 15.93 9.09
CA ASN A 7 12.93 16.55 7.86
C ASN A 7 12.02 15.99 6.77
N CYS A 8 10.98 16.74 6.43
CA CYS A 8 10.10 16.51 5.30
C CYS A 8 10.95 16.68 4.04
N THR A 9 11.76 15.68 3.70
CA THR A 9 12.37 15.55 2.37
C THR A 9 11.26 15.69 1.35
N ASP A 10 11.42 16.68 0.48
CA ASP A 10 10.56 17.03 -0.64
C ASP A 10 9.72 15.86 -1.13
N THR A 11 8.43 15.88 -0.78
CA THR A 11 7.42 14.90 -1.24
C THR A 11 7.12 14.99 -2.73
N SER A 12 7.92 15.73 -3.50
CA SER A 12 7.79 16.01 -4.93
C SER A 12 8.02 14.77 -5.81
N GLN A 13 8.81 13.79 -5.36
CA GLN A 13 9.04 12.54 -6.09
C GLN A 13 9.19 11.35 -5.13
N ILE A 14 8.15 11.02 -4.36
CA ILE A 14 8.11 9.67 -3.80
C ILE A 14 7.89 8.72 -4.98
N ASP A 15 8.93 7.97 -5.33
CA ASP A 15 8.91 7.03 -6.44
C ASP A 15 7.75 6.05 -6.28
N LYS A 16 6.89 5.98 -7.29
CA LYS A 16 5.76 5.04 -7.32
C LYS A 16 6.21 3.60 -7.09
N GLN A 17 7.42 3.26 -7.55
CA GLN A 17 8.06 1.96 -7.32
C GLN A 17 8.37 1.71 -5.84
N LEU A 18 8.81 2.73 -5.10
CA LEU A 18 9.07 2.63 -3.66
C LEU A 18 7.77 2.38 -2.89
N ILE A 19 6.69 3.09 -3.24
CA ILE A 19 5.36 2.87 -2.66
C ILE A 19 4.87 1.46 -2.92
N GLN A 20 5.02 0.98 -4.15
CA GLN A 20 4.62 -0.37 -4.54
C GLN A 20 5.39 -1.43 -3.76
N LYS A 21 6.71 -1.30 -3.67
CA LYS A 21 7.58 -2.20 -2.90
C LYS A 21 7.23 -2.19 -1.40
N ALA A 22 6.91 -1.02 -0.85
CA ALA A 22 6.48 -0.90 0.55
C ALA A 22 5.16 -1.66 0.80
N ILE A 23 4.19 -1.54 -0.12
CA ILE A 23 2.90 -2.23 -0.02
C ILE A 23 3.09 -3.75 -0.11
N GLU A 24 3.88 -4.23 -1.08
CA GLU A 24 4.16 -5.66 -1.24
C GLU A 24 4.84 -6.25 0.01
N TYR A 25 5.87 -5.56 0.52
CA TYR A 25 6.54 -5.96 1.73
C TYR A 25 5.59 -6.00 2.93
N MET A 26 4.71 -5.00 3.07
CA MET A 26 3.70 -4.98 4.13
C MET A 26 2.72 -6.15 4.03
N LEU A 27 2.31 -6.54 2.82
CA LEU A 27 1.39 -7.65 2.61
C LEU A 27 2.05 -9.00 2.93
N VAL A 28 3.29 -9.21 2.49
CA VAL A 28 4.04 -10.46 2.75
C VAL A 28 4.32 -10.64 4.25
N HIS A 29 4.64 -9.55 4.95
CA HIS A 29 5.03 -9.60 6.36
C HIS A 29 3.90 -9.23 7.33
N ASN A 30 2.65 -9.08 6.87
CA ASN A 30 1.48 -8.68 7.67
C ASN A 30 1.72 -7.40 8.51
N LEU A 31 2.38 -6.40 7.94
CA LEU A 31 2.71 -5.15 8.63
C LEU A 31 1.58 -4.12 8.53
N SER A 32 1.43 -3.33 9.59
CA SER A 32 0.53 -2.19 9.60
C SER A 32 1.05 -1.03 8.73
N VAL A 33 0.15 -0.16 8.26
CA VAL A 33 0.51 1.05 7.50
C VAL A 33 1.46 1.95 8.29
N ARG A 34 1.33 1.99 9.63
CA ARG A 34 2.24 2.74 10.50
C ARG A 34 3.67 2.19 10.43
N GLN A 35 3.82 0.87 10.57
CA GLN A 35 5.13 0.20 10.48
C GLN A 35 5.74 0.37 9.09
N GLY A 36 4.97 0.17 8.02
CA GLY A 36 5.44 0.38 6.65
C GLY A 36 5.86 1.82 6.37
N ALA A 37 5.10 2.81 6.86
CA ALA A 37 5.44 4.22 6.71
C ALA A 37 6.78 4.57 7.38
N GLN A 38 7.03 4.02 8.57
CA GLN A 38 8.30 4.20 9.28
C GLN A 38 9.47 3.49 8.59
N LEU A 39 9.26 2.23 8.18
CA LEU A 39 10.28 1.41 7.52
C LEU A 39 10.75 2.01 6.19
N PHE A 40 9.82 2.46 5.35
CA PHE A 40 10.11 2.97 4.02
C PHE A 40 10.24 4.50 3.96
N LYS A 41 10.12 5.18 5.10
CA LYS A 41 10.11 6.65 5.21
C LYS A 41 9.09 7.31 4.27
N ILE A 42 7.92 6.70 4.11
CA ILE A 42 6.83 7.20 3.27
C ILE A 42 5.78 7.85 4.17
N PRO A 43 5.24 9.04 3.82
CA PRO A 43 4.13 9.64 4.54
C PRO A 43 2.97 8.67 4.69
N LYS A 44 2.47 8.53 5.93
CA LYS A 44 1.40 7.59 6.28
C LYS A 44 0.16 7.79 5.40
N SER A 45 -0.21 9.03 5.09
CA SER A 45 -1.35 9.37 4.22
C SER A 45 -1.18 8.81 2.81
N THR A 46 0.00 8.99 2.19
CA THR A 46 0.35 8.46 0.88
C THR A 46 0.31 6.94 0.87
N LEU A 47 0.95 6.30 1.85
CA LEU A 47 0.99 4.85 1.93
C LEU A 47 -0.40 4.25 2.19
N HIS A 48 -1.19 4.85 3.09
CA HIS A 48 -2.54 4.42 3.40
C HIS A 48 -3.46 4.48 2.17
N ARG A 49 -3.43 5.59 1.43
CA ARG A 49 -4.25 5.78 0.22
C ARG A 49 -3.92 4.72 -0.84
N ASN A 50 -2.63 4.45 -1.07
CA ASN A 50 -2.22 3.44 -2.06
C ASN A 50 -2.52 2.01 -1.58
N PHE A 51 -2.33 1.72 -0.29
CA PHE A 51 -2.66 0.42 0.30
C PHE A 51 -4.16 0.08 0.21
N GLN A 52 -5.04 1.06 0.49
CA GLN A 52 -6.48 0.88 0.33
C GLN A 52 -6.89 0.65 -1.13
N ARG A 53 -6.30 1.40 -2.07
CA ARG A 53 -6.54 1.20 -3.50
C ARG A 53 -6.15 -0.21 -3.95
N ARG A 54 -5.01 -0.72 -3.48
CA ARG A 54 -4.57 -2.08 -3.80
C ARG A 54 -5.52 -3.13 -3.24
N LYS A 55 -5.93 -3.02 -1.97
CA LYS A 55 -6.93 -3.93 -1.38
C LYS A 55 -8.27 -3.92 -2.13
N LYS A 56 -8.74 -2.76 -2.56
CA LYS A 56 -9.98 -2.66 -3.34
C LYS A 56 -9.85 -3.40 -4.67
N GLN A 57 -8.73 -3.20 -5.36
CA GLN A 57 -8.45 -3.88 -6.62
C GLN A 57 -8.32 -5.40 -6.44
N ASP A 58 -7.69 -5.86 -5.36
CA ASP A 58 -7.58 -7.29 -5.06
C ASP A 58 -8.96 -7.92 -4.78
N CYS A 59 -9.84 -7.22 -4.06
CA CYS A 59 -11.22 -7.67 -3.86
C CYS A 59 -12.05 -7.72 -5.16
N GLU A 60 -11.93 -6.71 -6.01
CA GLU A 60 -12.61 -6.68 -7.32
C GLU A 60 -12.09 -7.80 -8.24
N ASN A 61 -10.78 -8.05 -8.23
CA ASN A 61 -10.17 -9.16 -8.97
C ASN A 61 -10.66 -10.52 -8.46
N LEU A 62 -10.76 -10.70 -7.15
CA LEU A 62 -11.28 -11.94 -6.55
C LEU A 62 -12.75 -12.15 -6.93
N TYR A 63 -13.55 -11.09 -6.89
CA TYR A 63 -14.95 -11.13 -7.29
C TYR A 63 -15.11 -11.49 -8.77
N ASN A 64 -14.34 -10.87 -9.66
CA ASN A 64 -14.37 -11.17 -11.10
C ASN A 64 -13.91 -12.60 -11.39
N PHE A 65 -12.85 -13.08 -10.74
CA PHE A 65 -12.41 -14.47 -10.86
C PHE A 65 -13.49 -15.46 -10.42
N LEU A 66 -14.19 -15.17 -9.32
CA LEU A 66 -15.31 -15.99 -8.84
C LEU A 66 -16.47 -15.97 -9.84
N ILE A 67 -16.82 -14.82 -10.42
CA ILE A 67 -17.85 -14.73 -11.44
C ILE A 67 -17.48 -15.53 -12.69
N GLU A 68 -16.27 -15.38 -13.23
CA GLU A 68 -15.84 -16.13 -14.41
C GLU A 68 -15.91 -17.64 -14.18
N LYS A 69 -15.51 -18.09 -12.99
CA LYS A 69 -15.58 -19.49 -12.56
C LYS A 69 -17.01 -20.00 -12.34
N ILE A 70 -17.96 -19.15 -11.99
CA ILE A 70 -19.37 -19.54 -11.82
C ILE A 70 -20.08 -19.57 -13.19
N VAL A 71 -19.81 -18.60 -14.06
CA VAL A 71 -20.42 -18.50 -15.40
C VAL A 71 -19.94 -19.62 -16.34
N THR A 72 -18.73 -20.15 -16.15
CA THR A 72 -18.26 -21.31 -16.94
C THR A 72 -18.87 -22.66 -16.54
N PHE A 73 -19.65 -22.71 -15.46
CA PHE A 73 -20.33 -23.93 -14.99
C PHE A 73 -21.85 -23.92 -15.22
N LEU A 74 -22.40 -22.90 -15.89
CA LEU A 74 -23.79 -22.83 -16.37
C LEU A 74 -23.83 -22.99 -17.90
#